data_AF-A0A0P9UCN1-F1
#
_entry.id   AF-A0A0P9UCN1-F1
#
_cell.length_a   1.000
_cell.length_b   1.000
_cell.length_c   1.000
_cell.angle_alpha   90.00
_cell.angle_beta   90.00
_cell.angle_gamma   90.00
#
_symmetry.space_group_name_H-M   'P 1'
#
loop_
_entity.id
_entity.type
_entity.pdbx_description
1 polymer ?
#
loop_
_entity_poly.entity_id
_entity_poly.type
_entity_poly.pdbx_seq_one_letter_code
_entity_poly.pdbx_strand_id
1 'polypeptide(L)'
;MYEGAVMNLEKALVLRTCANNMADHCGLVWPVSGTVECRHWQPTKAHENGLAGLLWGVGTSAFLSVHADARWVVCEVAVADLIALSESGMVKFQRAQVVHVGDKSSAAHYLLMHRASYSSTSPPVAVEVRPASGELVVSHEVFDVASVSAPVGAEGNLPAVTTQTLQTATYGSTLIGDSHSQLVAGYGSTETAGSHSDLTAGYGSTGTAGSDSSLTAGYGSTQTSGSDSSLRAGYGSTQTAQEGSNLTAGYGSTGTAGADSSLIAGYGSTQTSGSDSALTAGYGSTQTAQEGSNL
;
A
#
# COMPACT_ATOMS: atom_id res chain seq x y z
N MET A 1 -35.87 20.12 37.86
CA MET A 1 -35.35 20.47 36.52
C MET A 1 -34.21 19.52 36.25
N TYR A 2 -34.39 18.62 35.31
CA TYR A 2 -33.44 17.54 34.99
C TYR A 2 -32.32 18.18 34.15
N GLU A 3 -31.13 18.23 34.72
CA GLU A 3 -29.92 18.72 34.07
C GLU A 3 -29.54 17.72 32.98
N GLY A 4 -29.51 18.18 31.74
CA GLY A 4 -29.29 17.36 30.56
C GLY A 4 -27.91 16.73 30.59
N ALA A 5 -27.85 15.44 30.92
CA ALA A 5 -26.69 14.61 30.65
C ALA A 5 -26.44 14.66 29.15
N VAL A 6 -25.38 15.35 28.74
CA VAL A 6 -24.81 15.24 27.41
C VAL A 6 -24.47 13.76 27.23
N MET A 7 -25.32 13.03 26.50
CA MET A 7 -25.05 11.64 26.17
C MET A 7 -23.78 11.63 25.32
N ASN A 8 -22.64 11.34 25.94
CA ASN A 8 -21.43 10.95 25.23
C ASN A 8 -21.77 9.65 24.49
N LEU A 9 -22.23 9.79 23.25
CA LEU A 9 -22.43 8.65 22.37
C LEU A 9 -21.05 8.08 22.08
N GLU A 10 -20.73 6.96 22.73
CA GLU A 10 -19.52 6.21 22.42
C GLU A 10 -19.57 5.80 20.95
N LYS A 11 -18.54 6.17 20.20
CA LYS A 11 -18.44 5.91 18.75
C LYS A 11 -17.32 4.93 18.48
N ALA A 12 -17.48 4.16 17.41
CA ALA A 12 -16.44 3.30 16.88
C ALA A 12 -16.19 3.59 15.39
N LEU A 13 -14.99 3.27 14.94
CA LEU A 13 -14.65 3.32 13.51
C LEU A 13 -14.92 1.98 12.86
N VAL A 14 -15.55 2.00 11.70
CA VAL A 14 -15.83 0.82 10.87
C VAL A 14 -15.22 1.02 9.49
N LEU A 15 -14.48 0.01 9.03
CA LEU A 15 -13.81 -0.03 7.73
C LEU A 15 -14.61 -0.83 6.71
N ARG A 16 -14.73 -0.32 5.50
CA ARG A 16 -15.29 -1.08 4.38
C ARG A 16 -14.64 -0.70 3.06
N THR A 17 -14.99 -1.43 2.00
CA THR A 17 -14.69 -1.05 0.62
C THR A 17 -15.96 -0.74 -0.17
N CYS A 18 -15.81 0.13 -1.17
CA CYS A 18 -16.76 0.44 -2.23
C CYS A 18 -16.05 0.31 -3.60
N ALA A 19 -16.81 0.23 -4.69
CA ALA A 19 -16.29 0.38 -6.05
C ALA A 19 -15.75 1.81 -6.29
N ASN A 20 -15.07 2.05 -7.41
CA ASN A 20 -14.44 3.35 -7.71
C ASN A 20 -15.44 4.52 -7.71
N ASN A 21 -16.69 4.24 -8.07
CA ASN A 21 -17.79 5.18 -8.12
C ASN A 21 -18.52 5.30 -6.77
N MET A 22 -17.91 4.80 -5.69
CA MET A 22 -18.44 4.74 -4.32
C MET A 22 -19.67 3.84 -4.14
N ALA A 23 -20.06 3.04 -5.13
CA ALA A 23 -21.14 2.07 -4.98
C ALA A 23 -20.71 0.89 -4.08
N ASP A 24 -21.61 0.42 -3.22
CA ASP A 24 -21.46 -0.87 -2.55
C ASP A 24 -22.09 -2.03 -3.33
N HIS A 25 -21.98 -3.25 -2.80
CA HIS A 25 -22.52 -4.47 -3.41
C HIS A 25 -24.05 -4.45 -3.60
N CYS A 26 -24.76 -3.59 -2.87
CA CYS A 26 -26.21 -3.43 -2.97
C CYS A 26 -26.61 -2.26 -3.89
N GLY A 27 -25.64 -1.58 -4.52
CA GLY A 27 -25.86 -0.44 -5.40
C GLY A 27 -26.07 0.90 -4.67
N LEU A 28 -25.91 0.95 -3.35
CA LEU A 28 -25.93 2.22 -2.62
C LEU A 28 -24.63 2.96 -2.86
N VAL A 29 -24.72 4.20 -3.33
CA VAL A 29 -23.56 5.08 -3.53
C VAL A 29 -23.25 5.80 -2.22
N TRP A 30 -22.08 5.52 -1.66
CA TRP A 30 -21.60 6.13 -0.42
C TRP A 30 -21.08 7.55 -0.69
N PRO A 31 -21.33 8.52 0.21
CA PRO A 31 -20.75 9.84 0.09
C PRO A 31 -19.25 9.80 0.41
N VAL A 32 -18.48 10.72 -0.18
CA VAL A 32 -17.02 10.85 0.10
C VAL A 32 -16.74 11.43 1.50
N SER A 33 -17.71 12.12 2.07
CA SER A 33 -17.77 12.59 3.46
C SER A 33 -19.22 12.91 3.77
N GLY A 34 -19.66 12.77 5.03
CA GLY A 34 -21.06 13.03 5.37
C GLY A 34 -21.81 11.79 5.87
N THR A 35 -23.09 11.97 6.13
CA THR A 35 -23.96 10.91 6.64
C THR A 35 -24.35 9.94 5.52
N VAL A 36 -24.35 8.65 5.84
CA VAL A 36 -24.84 7.56 4.99
C VAL A 36 -25.82 6.70 5.79
N GLU A 37 -26.90 6.26 5.16
CA GLU A 37 -27.97 5.53 5.83
C GLU A 37 -28.57 4.45 4.93
N CYS A 38 -28.83 3.27 5.52
CA CYS A 38 -29.64 2.23 4.90
C CYS A 38 -31.14 2.47 5.17
N ARG A 39 -31.91 2.79 4.14
CA ARG A 39 -33.36 3.05 4.24
C ARG A 39 -34.21 1.80 4.49
N HIS A 40 -33.66 0.62 4.21
CA HIS A 40 -34.34 -0.66 4.35
C HIS A 40 -33.79 -1.46 5.53
N TRP A 41 -33.44 -0.77 6.62
CA TRP A 41 -32.80 -1.35 7.80
C TRP A 41 -33.63 -2.46 8.46
N GLN A 42 -32.95 -3.56 8.81
CA GLN A 42 -33.49 -4.59 9.68
C GLN A 42 -32.46 -4.98 10.74
N PRO A 43 -32.78 -4.91 12.05
CA PRO A 43 -31.84 -5.20 13.14
C PRO A 43 -31.67 -6.71 13.37
N THR A 44 -31.20 -7.42 12.34
CA THR A 44 -30.94 -8.86 12.34
C THR A 44 -29.44 -9.13 12.24
N LYS A 45 -29.01 -10.35 12.57
CA LYS A 45 -27.63 -10.82 12.37
C LYS A 45 -27.32 -11.28 10.94
N ALA A 46 -28.27 -11.10 10.00
CA ALA A 46 -28.02 -11.32 8.59
C ALA A 46 -27.35 -10.08 7.97
N HIS A 47 -26.52 -10.26 6.94
CA HIS A 47 -25.83 -9.17 6.24
C HIS A 47 -26.77 -8.24 5.48
N GLU A 48 -27.90 -8.77 5.01
CA GLU A 48 -28.91 -8.02 4.29
C GLU A 48 -29.51 -6.88 5.13
N ASN A 49 -30.09 -5.90 4.44
CA ASN A 49 -30.86 -4.84 5.08
C ASN A 49 -30.07 -4.05 6.14
N GLY A 50 -28.81 -3.73 5.82
CA GLY A 50 -27.96 -2.90 6.65
C GLY A 50 -26.68 -2.48 5.94
N LEU A 51 -25.97 -1.52 6.52
CA LEU A 51 -24.60 -1.20 6.15
C LEU A 51 -23.68 -2.14 6.95
N ALA A 52 -22.56 -2.56 6.37
CA ALA A 52 -21.64 -3.48 7.03
C ALA A 52 -20.17 -3.10 6.80
N GLY A 53 -19.33 -3.53 7.73
CA GLY A 53 -17.87 -3.39 7.64
C GLY A 53 -17.16 -3.98 8.85
N LEU A 54 -15.84 -3.84 8.87
CA LEU A 54 -14.98 -4.33 9.93
C LEU A 54 -14.83 -3.31 11.06
N LEU A 55 -15.23 -3.72 12.26
CA LEU A 55 -15.04 -2.93 13.47
C LEU A 55 -13.54 -2.73 13.72
N TRP A 56 -13.12 -1.47 13.84
CA TRP A 56 -11.72 -1.06 13.95
C TRP A 56 -10.82 -1.51 12.80
N GLY A 57 -11.40 -1.92 11.67
CA GLY A 57 -10.66 -2.51 10.55
C GLY A 57 -10.02 -3.88 10.85
N VAL A 58 -10.43 -4.54 11.93
CA VAL A 58 -9.91 -5.85 12.35
C VAL A 58 -10.95 -6.92 12.08
N GLY A 59 -10.56 -8.01 11.42
CA GLY A 59 -11.42 -9.16 11.18
C GLY A 59 -11.17 -9.83 9.83
N THR A 60 -12.20 -10.50 9.30
CA THR A 60 -12.12 -11.20 8.02
C THR A 60 -12.01 -10.22 6.84
N SER A 61 -11.13 -10.51 5.88
CA SER A 61 -11.04 -9.75 4.63
C SER A 61 -12.01 -10.22 3.55
N ALA A 62 -12.78 -11.30 3.79
CA ALA A 62 -13.62 -11.94 2.78
C ALA A 62 -14.72 -11.04 2.18
N PHE A 63 -15.09 -9.96 2.87
CA PHE A 63 -16.11 -8.99 2.46
C PHE A 63 -15.52 -7.65 1.99
N LEU A 64 -14.19 -7.57 1.88
CA LEU A 64 -13.50 -6.42 1.34
C LEU A 64 -13.10 -6.71 -0.10
N SER A 65 -13.28 -5.71 -0.96
CA SER A 65 -12.81 -5.77 -2.33
C SER A 65 -11.28 -5.65 -2.37
N VAL A 66 -10.66 -6.57 -3.10
CA VAL A 66 -9.23 -6.52 -3.45
C VAL A 66 -8.99 -5.86 -4.81
N HIS A 67 -10.04 -5.31 -5.44
CA HIS A 67 -9.91 -4.61 -6.71
C HIS A 67 -9.06 -3.35 -6.57
N ALA A 68 -8.33 -3.08 -7.64
CA ALA A 68 -7.37 -2.00 -7.67
C ALA A 68 -8.00 -0.60 -7.47
N ASP A 69 -9.16 -0.41 -8.05
CA ASP A 69 -9.90 0.83 -8.01
C ASP A 69 -10.90 0.89 -6.85
N ALA A 70 -10.85 -0.06 -5.90
CA ALA A 70 -11.71 -0.04 -4.73
C ALA A 70 -11.40 1.14 -3.81
N ARG A 71 -12.46 1.79 -3.31
CA ARG A 71 -12.38 2.91 -2.36
C ARG A 71 -12.52 2.37 -0.95
N TRP A 72 -11.53 2.61 -0.12
CA TRP A 72 -11.53 2.26 1.30
C TRP A 72 -12.17 3.38 2.10
N VAL A 73 -13.25 3.05 2.81
CA VAL A 73 -14.09 3.99 3.53
C VAL A 73 -13.99 3.70 5.01
N VAL A 74 -13.63 4.71 5.80
CA VAL A 74 -13.76 4.68 7.26
C VAL A 74 -14.95 5.54 7.65
N CYS A 75 -15.83 4.95 8.45
CA CYS A 75 -17.00 5.64 8.96
C CYS A 75 -17.14 5.50 10.47
N GLU A 76 -17.64 6.54 11.13
CA GLU A 76 -18.02 6.51 12.53
C GLU A 76 -19.43 5.99 12.70
N VAL A 77 -19.61 5.11 13.68
CA VAL A 77 -20.90 4.54 14.07
C VAL A 77 -21.03 4.62 15.59
N ALA A 78 -22.23 4.90 16.10
CA ALA A 78 -22.47 4.80 17.54
C ALA A 78 -22.36 3.34 17.98
N VAL A 79 -21.66 3.05 19.08
CA VAL A 79 -21.47 1.69 19.58
C VAL A 79 -22.81 1.01 19.88
N ALA A 80 -23.79 1.77 20.36
CA ALA A 80 -25.14 1.28 20.63
C ALA A 80 -25.91 0.83 19.37
N ASP A 81 -25.51 1.29 18.18
CA ASP A 81 -26.17 0.99 16.91
C ASP A 81 -25.50 -0.20 16.17
N LEU A 82 -24.44 -0.78 16.73
CA LEU A 82 -23.69 -1.88 16.12
C LEU A 82 -24.30 -3.24 16.46
N ILE A 83 -24.54 -4.05 15.43
CA ILE A 83 -24.88 -5.47 15.54
C ILE A 83 -23.68 -6.30 15.07
N ALA A 84 -23.08 -7.07 15.98
CA ALA A 84 -22.03 -8.02 15.62
C ALA A 84 -22.60 -9.13 14.72
N LEU A 85 -21.92 -9.39 13.60
CA LEU A 85 -22.22 -10.48 12.68
C LEU A 85 -21.45 -11.75 13.08
N SER A 86 -21.78 -12.88 12.46
CA SER A 86 -21.14 -14.18 12.74
C SER A 86 -19.66 -14.22 12.35
N GLU A 87 -19.29 -13.43 11.35
CA GLU A 87 -17.96 -13.39 10.78
C GLU A 87 -17.04 -12.49 11.62
N SER A 88 -15.81 -12.95 11.82
CA SER A 88 -14.84 -12.29 12.70
C SER A 88 -14.70 -10.80 12.38
N GLY A 89 -14.98 -9.96 13.38
CA GLY A 89 -14.83 -8.50 13.30
C GLY A 89 -15.90 -7.75 12.51
N MET A 90 -16.83 -8.44 11.86
CA MET A 90 -17.87 -7.79 11.06
C MET A 90 -18.99 -7.24 11.94
N VAL A 91 -19.41 -6.02 11.63
CA VAL A 91 -20.54 -5.34 12.28
C VAL A 91 -21.51 -4.79 11.24
N LYS A 92 -22.78 -4.72 11.63
CA LYS A 92 -23.88 -4.19 10.85
C LYS A 92 -24.53 -3.00 11.56
N PHE A 93 -24.93 -1.99 10.82
CA PHE A 93 -25.48 -0.73 11.35
C PHE A 93 -26.42 -0.04 10.35
N GLN A 94 -27.32 0.80 10.85
CA GLN A 94 -28.29 1.53 10.02
C GLN A 94 -27.67 2.77 9.37
N ARG A 95 -26.92 3.56 10.15
CA ARG A 95 -26.42 4.87 9.76
C ARG A 95 -24.99 5.05 10.23
N ALA A 96 -24.19 5.76 9.44
CA ALA A 96 -22.83 6.12 9.78
C ALA A 96 -22.47 7.51 9.29
N GLN A 97 -21.35 8.02 9.79
CA GLN A 97 -20.73 9.25 9.32
C GLN A 97 -19.42 8.89 8.61
N VAL A 98 -19.34 9.11 7.30
CA VAL A 98 -18.10 8.91 6.54
C VAL A 98 -17.10 9.98 6.94
N VAL A 99 -15.96 9.55 7.47
CA VAL A 99 -14.89 10.43 7.97
C VAL A 99 -13.60 10.32 7.17
N HIS A 100 -13.41 9.24 6.40
CA HIS A 100 -12.28 9.09 5.50
C HIS A 100 -12.65 8.25 4.28
N VAL A 101 -12.15 8.64 3.11
CA VAL A 101 -12.19 7.85 1.87
C VAL A 101 -10.84 7.95 1.18
N GLY A 102 -10.24 6.80 0.87
CA GLY A 102 -8.97 6.74 0.15
C GLY A 102 -8.64 5.33 -0.29
N ASP A 103 -7.35 5.02 -0.36
CA ASP A 103 -6.83 3.66 -0.54
C ASP A 103 -6.71 2.90 0.80
N LYS A 104 -6.31 1.62 0.71
CA LYS A 104 -6.11 0.73 1.86
C LYS A 104 -5.20 1.33 2.93
N SER A 105 -4.08 1.93 2.51
CA SER A 105 -3.03 2.41 3.40
C SER A 105 -3.45 3.69 4.11
N SER A 106 -4.05 4.63 3.39
CA SER A 106 -4.62 5.85 3.97
C SER A 106 -5.72 5.53 4.99
N ALA A 107 -6.57 4.53 4.72
CA ALA A 107 -7.64 4.12 5.62
C ALA A 107 -7.10 3.40 6.87
N ALA A 108 -6.11 2.51 6.71
CA ALA A 108 -5.43 1.86 7.83
C ALA A 108 -4.72 2.88 8.73
N HIS A 109 -4.04 3.85 8.13
CA HIS A 109 -3.38 4.94 8.85
C HIS A 109 -4.39 5.82 9.59
N TYR A 110 -5.53 6.15 8.95
CA TYR A 110 -6.62 6.88 9.60
C TYR A 110 -7.12 6.14 10.84
N LEU A 111 -7.39 4.84 10.74
CA LEU A 111 -7.80 4.01 11.88
C LEU A 111 -6.77 4.05 13.01
N LEU A 112 -5.49 3.86 12.69
CA LEU A 112 -4.40 3.82 13.69
C LEU A 112 -4.29 5.16 14.44
N MET A 113 -4.28 6.28 13.71
CA MET A 113 -4.13 7.61 14.29
C MET A 113 -5.31 8.00 15.20
N HIS A 114 -6.52 7.56 14.85
CA HIS A 114 -7.72 8.02 15.56
C HIS A 114 -8.22 7.05 16.61
N ARG A 115 -7.75 5.79 16.64
CA ARG A 115 -8.22 4.74 17.57
C ARG A 115 -8.23 5.17 19.04
N ALA A 116 -7.18 5.86 19.49
CA ALA A 116 -7.07 6.33 20.88
C ALA A 116 -8.14 7.39 21.23
N SER A 117 -8.61 8.17 20.26
CA SER A 117 -9.61 9.22 20.46
C SER A 117 -11.01 8.68 20.75
N TYR A 118 -11.25 7.40 20.46
CA TYR A 118 -12.52 6.72 20.72
C TYR A 118 -12.44 5.74 21.89
N SER A 119 -11.26 5.59 22.52
CA SER A 119 -11.07 4.74 23.69
C SER A 119 -11.28 5.56 24.96
N SER A 120 -12.54 5.68 25.37
CA SER A 120 -12.90 6.10 26.72
C SER A 120 -13.44 4.89 27.47
N THR A 121 -12.58 3.95 27.87
CA THR A 121 -12.78 3.10 29.07
C THR A 121 -11.53 2.25 29.33
N SER A 122 -11.11 2.23 30.60
CA SER A 122 -10.05 1.37 31.14
C SER A 122 -10.35 -0.12 30.85
N PRO A 123 -9.36 -0.95 30.50
CA PRO A 123 -9.59 -2.37 30.27
C PRO A 123 -9.97 -3.09 31.59
N PRO A 124 -10.88 -4.09 31.56
CA PRO A 124 -11.12 -4.94 32.71
C PRO A 124 -9.90 -5.86 32.93
N VAL A 125 -9.60 -6.12 34.21
CA VAL A 125 -8.48 -6.93 34.70
C VAL A 125 -8.45 -8.29 33.99
N ALA A 126 -7.37 -8.57 33.25
CA ALA A 126 -7.13 -9.89 32.67
C ALA A 126 -6.72 -10.89 33.76
N VAL A 127 -7.50 -11.95 33.92
CA VAL A 127 -7.10 -13.13 34.70
C VAL A 127 -6.14 -13.94 33.83
N GLU A 128 -4.89 -14.03 34.26
CA GLU A 128 -3.83 -14.78 33.60
C GLU A 128 -4.07 -16.30 33.76
N VAL A 129 -4.34 -16.99 32.65
CA VAL A 129 -4.35 -18.47 32.59
C VAL A 129 -3.25 -18.92 31.64
N ARG A 130 -2.20 -19.52 32.21
CA ARG A 130 -1.16 -20.25 31.46
C ARG A 130 -1.70 -21.60 30.96
N PRO A 131 -1.27 -22.06 29.78
CA PRO A 131 -1.17 -23.49 29.53
C PRO A 131 0.26 -23.96 29.26
N ALA A 132 0.45 -25.25 29.50
CA ALA A 132 1.69 -25.99 29.51
C ALA A 132 2.15 -26.44 28.10
N SER A 133 3.44 -26.79 28.05
CA SER A 133 4.25 -27.28 26.94
C SER A 133 3.61 -28.33 26.02
N GLY A 134 3.96 -28.27 24.72
CA GLY A 134 4.08 -29.47 23.87
C GLY A 134 3.48 -29.41 22.46
N GLU A 135 4.35 -29.13 21.48
CA GLU A 135 4.45 -29.74 20.14
C GLU A 135 3.55 -29.29 18.94
N LEU A 136 4.28 -28.94 17.84
CA LEU A 136 3.98 -28.87 16.40
C LEU A 136 2.85 -27.96 15.89
N VAL A 137 3.17 -27.06 14.95
CA VAL A 137 2.80 -27.12 13.51
C VAL A 137 3.34 -25.84 12.82
N VAL A 138 4.11 -26.03 11.75
CA VAL A 138 4.52 -24.95 10.83
C VAL A 138 3.30 -24.46 10.07
N SER A 139 2.94 -23.20 10.25
CA SER A 139 2.05 -22.48 9.33
C SER A 139 2.61 -21.09 9.10
N HIS A 140 2.67 -20.71 7.82
CA HIS A 140 2.93 -19.37 7.34
C HIS A 140 2.03 -18.37 8.08
N GLU A 141 2.58 -17.22 8.47
CA GLU A 141 1.98 -15.87 8.49
C GLU A 141 2.92 -14.93 9.28
N VAL A 142 2.90 -13.64 8.89
CA VAL A 142 3.41 -12.44 9.59
C VAL A 142 4.93 -12.16 9.54
N PHE A 143 5.34 -11.24 8.68
CA PHE A 143 6.54 -10.44 8.92
C PHE A 143 6.14 -9.18 9.69
N ASP A 144 6.43 -9.20 10.98
CA ASP A 144 6.38 -8.06 11.88
C ASP A 144 7.62 -7.20 11.64
N VAL A 145 7.47 -5.89 11.46
CA VAL A 145 8.60 -4.95 11.54
C VAL A 145 8.34 -4.00 12.70
N ALA A 146 8.82 -4.43 13.87
CA ALA A 146 8.98 -3.57 15.02
C ALA A 146 10.00 -2.47 14.69
N SER A 147 9.58 -1.21 14.81
CA SER A 147 10.49 -0.08 14.90
C SER A 147 11.32 -0.21 16.19
N VAL A 148 12.60 -0.53 16.06
CA VAL A 148 13.54 -0.46 17.19
C VAL A 148 13.93 1.01 17.42
N SER A 149 13.30 1.66 18.39
CA SER A 149 13.79 2.92 18.96
C SER A 149 14.56 2.61 20.24
N ALA A 150 15.87 2.78 20.23
CA ALA A 150 16.71 2.79 21.44
C ALA A 150 16.87 4.24 21.96
N PRO A 151 16.91 4.46 23.28
CA PRO A 151 16.99 5.80 23.85
C PRO A 151 18.40 6.39 23.71
N VAL A 152 18.43 7.70 23.43
CA VAL A 152 19.64 8.52 23.27
C VAL A 152 20.39 8.65 24.60
N GLY A 153 21.63 8.15 24.62
CA GLY A 153 22.66 8.46 25.62
C GLY A 153 23.73 9.37 25.01
N ALA A 154 24.23 10.31 25.80
CA ALA A 154 24.94 11.51 25.38
C ALA A 154 26.38 11.30 24.86
N GLU A 155 26.75 12.21 23.94
CA GLU A 155 28.08 12.69 23.53
C GLU A 155 29.09 11.72 22.88
N GLY A 156 29.47 12.04 21.63
CA GLY A 156 30.69 11.55 20.99
C GLY A 156 30.53 11.22 19.50
N ASN A 157 30.75 12.22 18.65
CA ASN A 157 31.13 12.14 17.22
C ASN A 157 30.90 10.76 16.51
N LEU A 158 29.67 10.49 16.07
CA LEU A 158 29.31 9.28 15.33
C LEU A 158 29.29 9.55 13.80
N PRO A 159 29.81 8.64 12.95
CA PRO A 159 29.51 8.68 11.52
C PRO A 159 27.99 8.55 11.33
N ALA A 160 27.44 9.24 10.32
CA ALA A 160 26.01 9.23 10.04
C ALA A 160 25.47 7.79 10.07
N VAL A 161 24.59 7.49 11.02
CA VAL A 161 23.87 6.22 11.06
C VAL A 161 22.94 6.24 9.85
N THR A 162 23.36 5.60 8.76
CA THR A 162 22.52 5.37 7.60
C THR A 162 21.45 4.38 8.02
N THR A 163 20.24 4.88 8.30
CA THR A 163 19.06 4.06 8.52
C THR A 163 18.74 3.34 7.22
N GLN A 164 18.70 2.01 7.21
CA GLN A 164 18.23 1.26 6.07
C GLN A 164 16.72 1.05 6.23
N THR A 165 15.92 1.64 5.34
CA THR A 165 14.46 1.49 5.36
C THR A 165 14.05 0.19 4.66
N LEU A 166 13.36 -0.73 5.36
CA LEU A 166 12.73 -1.91 4.75
C LEU A 166 11.22 -1.77 4.81
N GLN A 167 10.55 -1.71 3.66
CA GLN A 167 9.09 -1.56 3.59
C GLN A 167 8.48 -2.47 2.52
N THR A 168 7.39 -3.13 2.88
CA THR A 168 6.57 -3.92 1.95
C THR A 168 5.14 -3.40 2.00
N ALA A 169 4.58 -3.08 0.84
CA ALA A 169 3.21 -2.61 0.69
C ALA A 169 2.34 -3.62 -0.05
N THR A 170 1.03 -3.59 0.20
CA THR A 170 0.09 -4.50 -0.48
C THR A 170 -0.59 -3.86 -1.70
N TYR A 171 -1.05 -2.61 -1.57
CA TYR A 171 -1.88 -1.98 -2.58
C TYR A 171 -1.88 -0.45 -2.44
N GLY A 172 -1.79 0.29 -3.55
CA GLY A 172 -2.02 1.74 -3.62
C GLY A 172 -1.19 2.59 -2.67
N SER A 173 -0.07 2.06 -2.18
CA SER A 173 0.67 2.66 -1.06
C SER A 173 1.73 3.61 -1.55
N THR A 174 2.15 4.55 -0.70
CA THR A 174 3.36 5.36 -0.94
C THR A 174 4.44 4.90 0.02
N LEU A 175 5.53 4.36 -0.50
CA LEU A 175 6.71 3.94 0.25
C LEU A 175 7.80 5.00 0.06
N ILE A 176 8.44 5.40 1.16
CA ILE A 176 9.50 6.40 1.13
C ILE A 176 10.69 5.85 1.92
N GLY A 177 11.82 5.73 1.22
CA GLY A 177 13.10 5.36 1.77
C GLY A 177 14.13 6.48 1.59
N ASP A 178 15.12 6.49 2.47
CA ASP A 178 16.39 7.20 2.29
C ASP A 178 17.36 6.36 1.44
N SER A 179 18.64 6.71 1.41
CA SER A 179 19.64 5.90 0.71
C SER A 179 19.80 4.52 1.35
N HIS A 180 20.14 3.50 0.57
CA HIS A 180 20.25 2.10 1.01
C HIS A 180 18.94 1.42 1.39
N SER A 181 17.81 1.94 0.92
CA SER A 181 16.49 1.39 1.24
C SER A 181 16.13 0.16 0.41
N GLN A 182 15.21 -0.64 0.93
CA GLN A 182 14.61 -1.81 0.30
C GLN A 182 13.09 -1.65 0.32
N LEU A 183 12.51 -1.33 -0.83
CA LEU A 183 11.08 -1.10 -0.97
C LEU A 183 10.46 -2.18 -1.85
N VAL A 184 9.34 -2.74 -1.40
CA VAL A 184 8.55 -3.72 -2.16
C VAL A 184 7.13 -3.19 -2.27
N ALA A 185 6.80 -2.62 -3.41
CA ALA A 185 5.47 -2.14 -3.70
C ALA A 185 4.48 -3.28 -3.97
N GLY A 186 3.26 -3.05 -3.49
CA GLY A 186 2.09 -3.77 -3.93
C GLY A 186 1.55 -3.23 -5.26
N TYR A 187 0.38 -3.66 -5.66
CA TYR A 187 -0.26 -3.17 -6.90
C TYR A 187 -0.55 -1.66 -6.81
N GLY A 188 -0.31 -0.91 -7.89
CA GLY A 188 -0.67 0.51 -8.02
C GLY A 188 0.01 1.41 -7.00
N SER A 189 1.13 0.98 -6.43
CA SER A 189 1.83 1.70 -5.38
C SER A 189 2.88 2.64 -5.97
N THR A 190 3.32 3.60 -5.17
CA THR A 190 4.39 4.54 -5.48
C THR A 190 5.55 4.31 -4.52
N GLU A 191 6.76 4.19 -5.04
CA GLU A 191 8.00 4.03 -4.25
C GLU A 191 8.93 5.20 -4.55
N THR A 192 9.55 5.76 -3.51
CA THR A 192 10.59 6.77 -3.65
C THR A 192 11.73 6.46 -2.71
N ALA A 193 12.95 6.29 -3.21
CA ALA A 193 14.13 6.04 -2.39
C ALA A 193 15.34 6.89 -2.79
N GLY A 194 16.31 7.00 -1.89
CA GLY A 194 17.62 7.60 -2.17
C GLY A 194 18.51 6.68 -3.01
N SER A 195 19.79 7.04 -3.12
CA SER A 195 20.79 6.24 -3.85
C SER A 195 21.05 4.88 -3.19
N HIS A 196 21.64 3.94 -3.94
CA HIS A 196 21.98 2.61 -3.44
C HIS A 196 20.78 1.80 -2.93
N SER A 197 19.58 2.05 -3.49
CA SER A 197 18.35 1.41 -3.01
C SER A 197 17.87 0.32 -3.97
N ASP A 198 17.15 -0.65 -3.42
CA ASP A 198 16.47 -1.68 -4.22
C ASP A 198 14.96 -1.50 -4.13
N LEU A 199 14.31 -1.38 -5.30
CA LEU A 199 12.85 -1.24 -5.42
C LEU A 199 12.29 -2.42 -6.22
N THR A 200 11.26 -3.06 -5.68
CA THR A 200 10.49 -4.11 -6.37
C THR A 200 9.05 -3.65 -6.52
N ALA A 201 8.68 -3.27 -7.74
CA ALA A 201 7.36 -2.75 -8.04
C ALA A 201 6.34 -3.88 -8.26
N GLY A 202 5.16 -3.73 -7.64
CA GLY A 202 3.97 -4.49 -8.00
C GLY A 202 3.38 -4.08 -9.37
N TYR A 203 2.26 -4.68 -9.75
CA TYR A 203 1.55 -4.35 -11.00
C TYR A 203 1.09 -2.89 -11.03
N GLY A 204 1.29 -2.18 -12.14
CA GLY A 204 0.82 -0.81 -12.33
C GLY A 204 1.45 0.22 -11.39
N SER A 205 2.62 -0.10 -10.81
CA SER A 205 3.26 0.74 -9.79
C SER A 205 4.25 1.73 -10.41
N THR A 206 4.60 2.76 -9.64
CA THR A 206 5.58 3.79 -10.04
C THR A 206 6.73 3.84 -9.04
N GLY A 207 7.96 3.62 -9.48
CA GLY A 207 9.15 3.66 -8.63
C GLY A 207 10.14 4.75 -9.04
N THR A 208 10.68 5.48 -8.08
CA THR A 208 11.78 6.43 -8.28
C THR A 208 12.91 6.16 -7.30
N ALA A 209 14.15 6.02 -7.78
CA ALA A 209 15.33 5.88 -6.93
C ALA A 209 16.48 6.80 -7.36
N GLY A 210 17.46 7.01 -6.48
CA GLY A 210 18.68 7.75 -6.78
C GLY A 210 19.64 6.97 -7.68
N SER A 211 20.90 7.42 -7.74
CA SER A 211 21.98 6.71 -8.43
C SER A 211 22.29 5.36 -7.76
N ASP A 212 23.01 4.50 -8.47
CA ASP A 212 23.50 3.20 -7.97
C ASP A 212 22.38 2.28 -7.46
N SER A 213 21.17 2.39 -8.03
CA SER A 213 19.99 1.68 -7.53
C SER A 213 19.60 0.50 -8.42
N SER A 214 18.93 -0.49 -7.83
CA SER A 214 18.35 -1.64 -8.54
C SER A 214 16.83 -1.56 -8.53
N LEU A 215 16.20 -1.53 -9.70
CA LEU A 215 14.74 -1.45 -9.82
C LEU A 215 14.22 -2.62 -10.62
N THR A 216 13.29 -3.39 -10.05
CA THR A 216 12.57 -4.45 -10.74
C THR A 216 11.10 -4.08 -10.90
N ALA A 217 10.62 -3.95 -12.13
CA ALA A 217 9.27 -3.52 -12.45
C ALA A 217 8.30 -4.71 -12.51
N GLY A 218 7.11 -4.55 -11.94
CA GLY A 218 5.95 -5.37 -12.26
C GLY A 218 5.43 -5.11 -13.67
N TYR A 219 4.29 -5.72 -14.02
CA TYR A 219 3.58 -5.45 -15.27
C TYR A 219 3.07 -4.00 -15.30
N GLY A 220 3.13 -3.34 -16.47
CA GLY A 220 2.54 -2.02 -16.68
C GLY A 220 3.07 -0.95 -15.72
N SER A 221 4.29 -1.12 -15.22
CA SER A 221 4.88 -0.27 -14.19
C SER A 221 5.78 0.79 -14.80
N THR A 222 6.00 1.89 -14.09
CA THR A 222 6.92 2.95 -14.50
C THR A 222 8.05 3.06 -13.49
N GLN A 223 9.31 3.03 -13.95
CA GLN A 223 10.47 3.11 -13.06
C GLN A 223 11.45 4.17 -13.55
N THR A 224 11.92 5.00 -12.62
CA THR A 224 12.92 6.05 -12.86
C THR A 224 14.08 5.90 -11.89
N SER A 225 15.32 5.96 -12.37
CA SER A 225 16.51 5.95 -11.52
C SER A 225 17.52 7.04 -11.90
N GLY A 226 18.48 7.29 -11.02
CA GLY A 226 19.67 8.08 -11.32
C GLY A 226 20.66 7.34 -12.22
N SER A 227 21.91 7.80 -12.22
CA SER A 227 23.01 7.19 -12.97
C SER A 227 23.40 5.83 -12.38
N ASP A 228 24.17 5.06 -13.15
CA ASP A 228 24.81 3.82 -12.71
C ASP A 228 23.84 2.79 -12.11
N SER A 229 22.60 2.82 -12.61
CA SER A 229 21.51 2.03 -12.06
C SER A 229 21.19 0.82 -12.93
N SER A 230 20.57 -0.19 -12.33
CA SER A 230 20.12 -1.40 -13.01
C SER A 230 18.59 -1.49 -12.95
N LEU A 231 17.94 -1.55 -14.11
CA LEU A 231 16.49 -1.61 -14.19
C LEU A 231 16.05 -2.82 -15.01
N ARG A 232 15.14 -3.62 -14.46
CA ARG A 232 14.51 -4.75 -15.15
C ARG A 232 12.99 -4.56 -15.24
N ALA A 233 12.45 -4.57 -16.45
CA ALA A 233 11.02 -4.38 -16.67
C ALA A 233 10.25 -5.70 -16.74
N GLY A 234 9.04 -5.69 -16.18
CA GLY A 234 7.96 -6.61 -16.52
C GLY A 234 7.35 -6.29 -17.89
N TYR A 235 6.21 -6.90 -18.20
CA TYR A 235 5.51 -6.67 -19.48
C TYR A 235 4.89 -5.27 -19.53
N GLY A 236 5.01 -4.60 -20.67
CA GLY A 236 4.33 -3.32 -20.93
C GLY A 236 4.78 -2.19 -20.01
N SER A 237 6.00 -2.28 -19.48
CA SER A 237 6.52 -1.33 -18.49
C SER A 237 7.35 -0.23 -19.13
N THR A 238 7.53 0.87 -18.41
CA THR A 238 8.35 2.00 -18.82
C THR A 238 9.52 2.17 -17.87
N GLN A 239 10.73 2.33 -18.40
CA GLN A 239 11.96 2.50 -17.63
C GLN A 239 12.69 3.76 -18.09
N THR A 240 13.20 4.53 -17.14
CA THR A 240 14.03 5.71 -17.40
C THR A 240 15.21 5.70 -16.45
N ALA A 241 16.42 5.82 -16.99
CA ALA A 241 17.63 5.92 -16.20
C ALA A 241 18.56 6.99 -16.78
N GLN A 242 19.52 7.45 -15.99
CA GLN A 242 20.52 8.40 -16.45
C GLN A 242 21.74 7.67 -17.03
N GLU A 243 22.90 8.33 -17.04
CA GLU A 243 24.16 7.81 -17.59
C GLU A 243 24.58 6.47 -16.95
N GLY A 244 25.36 5.67 -17.66
CA GLY A 244 26.01 4.47 -17.11
C GLY A 244 25.05 3.36 -16.70
N SER A 245 23.79 3.41 -17.14
CA SER A 245 22.73 2.55 -16.61
C SER A 245 22.49 1.32 -17.48
N ASN A 246 22.01 0.26 -16.85
CA ASN A 246 21.69 -1.01 -17.50
C ASN A 246 20.17 -1.25 -17.48
N LEU A 247 19.55 -1.32 -18.66
CA LEU A 247 18.11 -1.57 -18.80
C LEU A 247 17.87 -2.91 -19.48
N THR A 248 17.01 -3.73 -18.89
CA THR A 248 16.48 -4.94 -19.53
C THR A 248 14.96 -4.85 -19.63
N ALA A 249 14.46 -4.77 -20.86
CA ALA A 249 13.03 -4.65 -21.14
C ALA A 249 12.31 -6.01 -21.17
N GLY A 250 11.13 -6.06 -20.56
CA GLY A 250 10.14 -7.12 -20.78
C GLY A 250 9.38 -6.91 -22.09
N TYR A 251 8.47 -7.83 -22.44
CA TYR A 251 7.66 -7.73 -23.67
C TYR A 251 6.91 -6.39 -23.76
N GLY A 252 6.93 -5.76 -24.94
CA GLY A 252 6.18 -4.53 -25.22
C GLY A 252 6.55 -3.35 -24.32
N SER A 253 7.76 -3.34 -23.75
CA SER A 253 8.18 -2.31 -22.81
C SER A 253 8.90 -1.16 -23.52
N THR A 254 9.01 -0.04 -22.84
CA THR A 254 9.77 1.13 -23.30
C THR A 254 10.90 1.43 -22.33
N GLY A 255 12.13 1.59 -22.81
CA GLY A 255 13.29 1.96 -22.01
C GLY A 255 13.98 3.19 -22.58
N THR A 256 14.36 4.11 -21.71
CA THR A 256 15.18 5.28 -22.03
C THR A 256 16.35 5.36 -21.07
N ALA A 257 17.57 5.47 -21.59
CA ALA A 257 18.77 5.66 -20.77
C ALA A 257 19.64 6.81 -21.30
N GLY A 258 20.52 7.33 -20.44
CA GLY A 258 21.51 8.36 -20.80
C GLY A 258 22.64 7.83 -21.68
N ALA A 259 23.75 8.57 -21.72
CA ALA A 259 24.97 8.12 -22.37
C ALA A 259 25.57 6.91 -21.67
N ASP A 260 26.51 6.24 -22.34
CA ASP A 260 27.32 5.15 -21.78
C ASP A 260 26.49 4.01 -21.16
N SER A 261 25.29 3.78 -21.70
CA SER A 261 24.30 2.87 -21.13
C SER A 261 24.19 1.58 -21.93
N SER A 262 23.71 0.52 -21.28
CA SER A 262 23.45 -0.78 -21.91
C SER A 262 21.95 -1.10 -21.89
N LEU A 263 21.36 -1.36 -23.04
CA LEU A 263 19.92 -1.57 -23.20
C LEU A 263 19.64 -2.89 -23.91
N ILE A 264 18.90 -3.79 -23.27
CA ILE A 264 18.47 -5.06 -23.86
C ILE A 264 16.96 -5.02 -24.07
N ALA A 265 16.54 -5.06 -25.33
CA ALA A 265 15.13 -5.02 -25.70
C ALA A 265 14.46 -6.40 -25.57
N GLY A 266 13.27 -6.43 -24.96
CA GLY A 266 12.34 -7.54 -25.07
C GLY A 266 11.63 -7.58 -26.43
N TYR A 267 10.80 -8.61 -26.65
CA TYR A 267 9.97 -8.68 -27.85
C TYR A 267 9.06 -7.45 -27.96
N GLY A 268 8.96 -6.84 -29.15
CA GLY A 268 8.06 -5.72 -29.40
C GLY A 268 8.37 -4.45 -28.58
N SER A 269 9.57 -4.37 -28.00
CA SER A 269 9.93 -3.27 -27.09
C SER A 269 10.53 -2.09 -27.85
N THR A 270 10.51 -0.91 -27.24
CA THR A 270 11.20 0.28 -27.73
C THR A 270 12.33 0.66 -26.77
N GLN A 271 13.53 0.92 -27.28
CA GLN A 271 14.67 1.35 -26.48
C GLN A 271 15.26 2.63 -27.08
N THR A 272 15.55 3.62 -26.23
CA THR A 272 16.25 4.85 -26.59
C THR A 272 17.46 5.03 -25.68
N SER A 273 18.64 5.28 -26.25
CA SER A 273 19.85 5.57 -25.48
C SER A 273 20.47 6.92 -25.86
N GLY A 274 21.33 7.45 -24.98
CA GLY A 274 22.26 8.52 -25.29
C GLY A 274 23.42 8.05 -26.19
N SER A 275 24.50 8.83 -26.20
CA SER A 275 25.72 8.51 -26.94
C SER A 275 26.45 7.30 -26.34
N ASP A 276 27.37 6.71 -27.11
CA ASP A 276 28.33 5.71 -26.63
C ASP A 276 27.70 4.50 -25.91
N SER A 277 26.46 4.18 -26.29
CA SER A 277 25.66 3.14 -25.63
C SER A 277 25.69 1.83 -26.40
N ALA A 278 25.38 0.73 -25.72
CA ALA A 278 25.21 -0.57 -26.34
C ALA A 278 23.73 -0.97 -26.29
N LEU A 279 23.15 -1.32 -27.44
CA LEU A 279 21.78 -1.77 -27.51
C LEU A 279 21.72 -3.15 -28.14
N THR A 280 20.97 -4.06 -27.53
CA THR A 280 20.69 -5.39 -28.08
C THR A 280 19.22 -5.48 -28.44
N ALA A 281 18.94 -5.78 -29.71
CA ALA A 281 17.57 -5.89 -30.20
C ALA A 281 16.90 -7.24 -29.88
N GLY A 282 15.65 -7.17 -29.42
CA GLY A 282 14.72 -8.29 -29.36
C GLY A 282 13.88 -8.38 -30.63
N TYR A 283 13.18 -9.50 -30.84
CA TYR A 283 12.33 -9.66 -32.01
C TYR A 283 11.22 -8.59 -32.06
N GLY A 284 11.08 -7.92 -33.21
CA GLY A 284 10.07 -6.88 -33.40
C GLY A 284 10.27 -5.63 -32.54
N SER A 285 11.45 -5.45 -31.95
CA SER A 285 11.79 -4.26 -31.18
C SER A 285 12.27 -3.11 -32.05
N THR A 286 12.23 -1.89 -31.50
CA THR A 286 12.74 -0.67 -32.14
C THR A 286 13.82 -0.05 -31.25
N GLN A 287 14.95 0.30 -31.85
CA GLN A 287 16.08 0.96 -31.16
C GLN A 287 16.30 2.34 -31.73
N THR A 288 16.57 3.30 -30.85
CA THR A 288 17.08 4.63 -31.19
C THR A 288 18.31 4.89 -30.34
N ALA A 289 19.42 5.24 -30.97
CA ALA A 289 20.69 5.49 -30.29
C ALA A 289 21.37 6.72 -30.88
N GLN A 290 22.13 7.44 -30.05
CA GLN A 290 22.89 8.61 -30.50
C GLN A 290 24.30 8.21 -30.95
N GLU A 291 25.11 9.20 -31.36
CA GLU A 291 26.47 9.02 -31.86
C GLU A 291 27.33 8.13 -30.93
N GLY A 292 28.20 7.31 -31.52
CA GLY A 292 29.09 6.41 -30.79
C GLY A 292 28.45 5.12 -30.28
N SER A 293 27.12 4.96 -30.42
CA SER A 293 26.42 3.77 -29.96
C SER A 293 26.53 2.57 -30.90
N ASN A 294 26.49 1.37 -30.32
CA ASN A 294 26.46 0.08 -31.02
C ASN A 294 25.07 -0.55 -30.97
N LEU A 295 24.60 -1.07 -32.12
CA LEU A 295 23.29 -1.71 -32.32
C LEU A 295 23.44 -3.17 -32.76
#